data_AF-A0A969CB14-F1
#
_entry.id   AF-A0A969CB14-F1
#
_cell.length_a   1.000
_cell.length_b   1.000
_cell.length_c   1.000
_cell.angle_alpha   90.00
_cell.angle_beta   90.00
_cell.angle_gamma   90.00
#
_symmetry.space_group_name_H-M   'P 1'
#
loop_
_entity.id
_entity.type
_entity.pdbx_description
1 polymer ?
#
loop_
_entity_poly.entity_id
_entity_poly.type
_entity_poly.pdbx_seq_one_letter_code
_entity_poly.pdbx_strand_id
1 'polypeptide(L)' 'MIKATEAISSELVFDKLLDRLLQILLENAGAQTGCIVLNREGKLFVEVANPVPDISGRSPSPKVKMFP' A
#
# COMPACT_ATOMS: atom_id res chain seq x y z
N MET A 1 11.20 -11.67 22.72
CA MET A 1 10.03 -10.84 22.40
C MET A 1 10.34 -9.62 21.53
N ILE A 2 11.54 -9.00 21.61
CA ILE A 2 11.85 -7.74 20.88
C ILE A 2 11.76 -7.85 19.33
N LYS A 3 12.23 -8.96 18.75
CA LYS A 3 12.26 -9.14 17.27
C LYS A 3 10.89 -9.13 16.60
N ALA A 4 9.86 -9.63 17.27
CA ALA A 4 8.51 -9.65 16.72
C ALA A 4 7.93 -8.23 16.67
N THR A 5 8.15 -7.44 17.73
CA THR A 5 7.67 -6.05 17.80
C THR A 5 8.35 -5.15 16.78
N GLU A 6 9.65 -5.34 16.54
CA GLU A 6 10.41 -4.59 15.52
C GLU A 6 9.94 -4.90 14.09
N ALA A 7 9.70 -6.17 13.77
CA ALA A 7 9.15 -6.59 12.48
C ALA A 7 7.73 -6.04 12.27
N ILE A 8 6.85 -6.16 13.27
CA ILE A 8 5.48 -5.63 13.23
C ILE A 8 5.49 -4.10 13.09
N SER A 9 6.40 -3.42 13.81
CA SER A 9 6.54 -1.96 13.74
C SER A 9 7.12 -1.50 12.41
N SER A 10 7.96 -2.30 11.76
CA SER A 10 8.52 -1.99 10.44
C SER A 10 7.47 -2.16 9.34
N GLU A 11 6.66 -3.22 9.38
CA GLU A 11 5.54 -3.44 8.43
C GLU A 11 4.49 -2.32 8.52
N LEU A 12 4.05 -1.94 9.73
CA LEU A 12 3.08 -0.85 9.93
C LEU A 12 3.59 0.53 9.48
N VAL A 13 4.91 0.74 9.41
CA VAL A 13 5.53 1.97 8.90
C VAL A 13 5.72 1.90 7.39
N PHE A 14 5.98 0.71 6.84
CA PHE A 14 6.18 0.51 5.41
C PHE A 14 4.93 0.90 4.60
N ASP A 15 3.75 0.44 5.01
CA ASP A 15 2.49 0.80 4.35
C ASP A 15 2.26 2.32 4.35
N LYS A 16 2.47 2.97 5.50
CA LYS A 16 2.33 4.43 5.66
C LYS A 16 3.35 5.21 4.83
N LEU A 17 4.55 4.66 4.65
CA LEU A 17 5.59 5.27 3.84
C LEU A 17 5.20 5.23 2.35
N LEU A 18 4.67 4.11 1.88
CA LEU A 18 4.21 3.97 0.49
C LEU A 18 3.01 4.88 0.21
N ASP A 19 2.05 4.98 1.13
CA ASP A 19 0.95 5.95 1.06
C ASP A 19 1.47 7.38 0.91
N ARG A 20 2.40 7.78 1.78
CA ARG A 20 2.96 9.13 1.76
C ARG A 20 3.76 9.40 0.48
N LEU A 21 4.49 8.40 0.00
CA LEU A 21 5.25 8.49 -1.24
C LEU A 21 4.31 8.68 -2.43
N LEU A 22 3.26 7.86 -2.55
CA LEU A 22 2.27 7.99 -3.62
C LEU A 22 1.63 9.39 -3.58
N GLN A 23 1.26 9.88 -2.40
CA GLN A 23 0.68 11.21 -2.25
C GLN A 23 1.63 12.31 -2.78
N ILE A 24 2.92 12.28 -2.40
CA ILE A 24 3.92 13.24 -2.88
C ILE A 24 4.08 13.15 -4.41
N LEU A 25 4.10 11.93 -4.96
CA LEU A 25 4.22 11.72 -6.40
C LEU A 25 3.02 12.30 -7.16
N LEU A 26 1.81 12.11 -6.62
CA LEU A 26 0.58 12.64 -7.21
C LEU A 26 0.54 14.17 -7.15
N GLU A 27 0.86 14.75 -6.00
CA GLU A 27 0.96 16.21 -5.81
C GLU A 27 1.96 16.82 -6.81
N ASN A 28 3.14 16.22 -6.93
CA ASN A 28 4.20 16.71 -7.81
C ASN A 28 3.89 16.49 -9.31
N ALA A 29 3.18 15.42 -9.64
CA ALA A 29 2.77 15.13 -11.02
C ALA A 29 1.53 15.93 -11.45
N GLY A 30 0.86 16.64 -10.52
CA GLY A 30 -0.47 17.21 -10.76
C GLY A 30 -1.52 16.13 -11.06
N ALA A 31 -1.28 14.90 -10.60
CA ALA A 31 -2.12 13.75 -10.88
C ALA A 31 -3.10 13.50 -9.74
N GLN A 32 -4.29 13.01 -10.07
CA GLN A 32 -5.33 12.67 -9.08
C GLN A 32 -5.32 11.18 -8.74
N THR A 33 -4.70 10.37 -9.59
CA THR A 33 -4.74 8.92 -9.51
C THR A 33 -3.39 8.29 -9.79
N GLY A 34 -3.03 7.22 -9.08
CA GLY A 34 -1.81 6.45 -9.29
C GLY A 34 -1.71 5.25 -8.37
N CYS A 35 -0.71 4.40 -8.57
CA CYS A 35 -0.44 3.26 -7.70
C CYS A 35 1.06 2.95 -7.65
N ILE A 36 1.48 2.24 -6.59
CA ILE A 36 2.83 1.68 -6.47
C ILE A 36 2.71 0.16 -6.57
N VAL A 37 3.52 -0.41 -7.46
CA VAL A 37 3.59 -1.84 -7.71
C VAL A 37 4.97 -2.36 -7.29
N LEU A 38 5.01 -3.39 -6.46
CA LEU A 38 6.24 -4.09 -6.11
C LEU A 38 6.30 -5.45 -6.80
N ASN A 39 7.50 -5.81 -7.23
CA ASN A 39 7.77 -7.16 -7.72
C ASN A 39 8.25 -8.02 -6.54
N ARG A 40 7.50 -9.07 -6.21
CA ARG A 40 7.90 -10.11 -5.25
C ARG A 40 7.96 -11.44 -5.99
N GLU A 41 9.16 -12.00 -6.11
CA GLU A 41 9.38 -13.32 -6.72
C GLU A 41 8.83 -13.46 -8.15
N GLY A 42 8.92 -12.39 -8.96
CA GLY A 42 8.45 -12.37 -10.34
C GLY A 42 6.95 -12.06 -10.48
N LYS A 43 6.24 -11.84 -9.36
CA LYS A 43 4.84 -11.43 -9.35
C LYS A 43 4.72 -9.95 -8.98
N LEU A 44 3.84 -9.26 -9.69
CA LEU A 44 3.56 -7.84 -9.44
C LEU A 44 2.41 -7.70 -8.44
N PHE A 45 2.62 -6.91 -7.39
CA PHE A 45 1.64 -6.63 -6.34
C PHE A 45 1.40 -5.13 -6.23
N VAL A 46 0.14 -4.71 -6.23
CA VAL A 46 -0.24 -3.33 -5.91
C VAL A 46 -0.19 -3.19 -4.40
N GLU A 47 0.77 -2.42 -3.90
CA GLU A 47 0.92 -2.17 -2.45
C GLU A 47 0.09 -0.97 -2.01
N VAL A 48 -0.04 0.04 -2.87
CA VAL A 48 -0.88 1.22 -2.63
C VAL A 48 -1.46 1.75 -3.94
N ALA A 49 -2.70 2.25 -3.89
CA ALA A 49 -3.37 2.92 -5.01
C ALA A 49 -4.20 4.10 -4.52
N ASN A 50 -4.31 5.14 -5.34
CA ASN A 50 -5.15 6.30 -5.11
C ASN A 50 -5.91 6.64 -6.41
N PRO A 51 -7.23 6.87 -6.40
CA PRO A 51 -8.14 6.47 -5.33
C PRO A 51 -8.01 4.97 -5.10
N VAL A 52 -8.10 4.55 -3.85
CA VAL A 52 -8.08 3.13 -3.50
C VAL A 52 -9.26 2.48 -4.23
N PRO A 53 -9.03 1.56 -5.20
CA PRO A 53 -10.12 0.95 -5.92
C PRO A 53 -11.00 0.19 -4.92
N ASP A 54 -12.25 0.61 -4.80
CA ASP A 54 -13.22 -0.02 -3.91
C ASP A 54 -13.59 -1.40 -4.45
N ILE A 55 -12.85 -2.43 -4.03
CA ILE A 55 -13.10 -3.82 -4.42
C ILE A 55 -14.14 -4.52 -3.53
N SER A 56 -14.90 -3.79 -2.70
CA SER A 56 -16.04 -4.30 -1.94
C SER A 56 -16.84 -3.14 -1.38
N GLY A 57 -18.09 -2.96 -1.81
CA GLY A 57 -19.06 -2.02 -1.23
C GLY A 57 -19.40 -2.27 0.25
N ARG A 58 -18.40 -2.23 1.14
CA ARG A 58 -18.49 -2.28 2.59
C ARG A 58 -17.15 -1.84 3.19
N SER A 59 -17.15 -0.62 3.74
CA SER A 59 -16.38 -0.09 4.88
C SER A 59 -14.93 -0.60 5.10
N PRO A 60 -13.94 0.30 5.28
CA PRO A 60 -12.52 -0.02 5.31
C PRO A 60 -12.15 -0.89 6.52
N SER A 61 -11.67 -2.10 6.24
CA SER A 61 -10.88 -2.89 7.18
C SER A 61 -9.63 -3.35 6.42
N PRO A 62 -8.42 -2.98 6.84
CA PRO A 62 -7.20 -3.27 6.10
C PRO A 62 -6.87 -4.74 6.30
N LYS A 63 -7.25 -5.57 5.33
CA LYS A 63 -6.67 -6.90 5.15
C LYS A 63 -6.41 -7.06 3.67
N VAL A 64 -5.13 -6.90 3.33
CA VAL A 64 -4.51 -7.19 2.03
C VAL A 64 -5.21 -8.41 1.41
N LYS A 65 -6.00 -8.18 0.36
CA LYS A 65 -6.61 -9.23 -0.43
C LYS A 65 -5.59 -9.69 -1.46
N MET A 66 -4.96 -10.83 -1.17
CA MET A 66 -4.33 -11.68 -2.17
C MET A 66 -5.44 -12.26 -3.05
N PHE A 67 -5.59 -11.74 -4.28
CA PHE A 67 -6.36 -12.41 -5.34
C PHE A 67 -5.40 -13.24 -6.20
N PRO A 68 -5.85 -14.40 -6.71
CA PRO A 68 -5.00 -15.42 -7.32
C PRO A 68 -4.24 -14.96 -8.57
#